data_AF-A0A0V7ZG68-F1
#
_entry.id   AF-A0A0V7ZG68-F1
#
_cell.length_a   1.000
_cell.length_b   1.000
_cell.length_c   1.000
_cell.angle_alpha   90.00
_cell.angle_beta   90.00
_cell.angle_gamma   90.00
#
_symmetry.space_group_name_H-M   'P 1'
#
loop_
_entity.id
_entity.type
_entity.pdbx_description
1 polymer ?
#
loop_
_entity_poly.entity_id
_entity_poly.type
_entity_poly.pdbx_seq_one_letter_code
_entity_poly.pdbx_strand_id
1 'polypeptide(L)' 'MVDMTQLTGEYAASWLPWIMIPLVFYILPFPVFALVFLWIQKEDGDDERSSSADRPMGNVTNINF' A
#
# COMPACT_ATOMS: atom_id res chain seq x y z
N MET A 1 38.58 -31.67 -1.72
CA MET A 1 37.33 -32.20 -2.30
C MET A 1 36.24 -31.19 -1.97
N VAL A 2 35.52 -30.69 -2.98
CA VAL A 2 34.34 -29.83 -2.78
C VAL A 2 33.20 -30.72 -2.29
N ASP A 3 32.50 -30.31 -1.24
CA ASP A 3 31.29 -30.99 -0.79
C ASP A 3 30.15 -30.69 -1.78
N MET A 4 29.74 -31.70 -2.54
CA MET A 4 28.73 -31.59 -3.60
C MET A 4 27.31 -31.89 -3.13
N THR A 5 27.13 -32.18 -1.84
CA THR A 5 25.81 -32.56 -1.29
C THR A 5 25.06 -31.37 -0.69
N GLN A 6 25.73 -30.23 -0.51
CA GLN A 6 25.20 -29.05 0.18
C GLN A 6 25.21 -27.81 -0.73
N LEU A 7 24.24 -26.91 -0.51
CA LEU A 7 24.23 -25.59 -1.15
C LEU A 7 25.27 -24.69 -0.48
N THR A 8 26.46 -24.62 -1.08
CA THR A 8 27.58 -23.78 -0.64
C THR A 8 27.89 -22.71 -1.69
N GLY A 9 28.66 -21.68 -1.31
CA GLY A 9 29.07 -20.62 -2.21
C GLY A 9 30.51 -20.19 -1.97
N GLU A 10 31.34 -20.20 -3.01
CA GLU A 10 32.72 -19.68 -3.01
C GLU A 10 32.73 -18.21 -3.47
N TYR A 11 32.04 -17.36 -2.71
CA TYR A 11 32.02 -15.91 -2.90
C TYR A 11 31.88 -15.22 -1.54
N ALA A 12 32.22 -13.93 -1.49
CA ALA A 12 32.13 -13.17 -0.25
C ALA A 12 30.70 -13.16 0.30
N ALA A 13 30.55 -13.38 1.62
CA ALA A 13 29.28 -13.47 2.31
C ALA A 13 28.31 -14.55 1.76
N SER A 14 28.80 -15.77 1.51
CA SER A 14 27.99 -16.91 1.05
C SER A 14 26.90 -17.38 2.04
N TRP A 15 26.88 -16.86 3.26
CA TRP A 15 25.76 -17.02 4.20
C TRP A 15 24.54 -16.15 3.85
N LEU A 16 24.71 -15.13 2.99
CA LEU A 16 23.69 -14.14 2.69
C LEU A 16 22.46 -14.73 1.96
N PRO A 17 22.59 -15.63 0.95
CA PRO A 17 21.43 -16.28 0.35
C PRO A 17 20.69 -17.20 1.31
N TRP A 18 21.39 -17.80 2.29
CA TRP A 18 20.76 -18.68 3.27
C TRP A 18 19.68 -17.95 4.09
N ILE A 19 19.84 -16.65 4.33
CA ILE A 19 18.83 -15.82 4.99
C ILE A 19 17.98 -15.01 4.00
N MET A 20 18.59 -14.44 2.95
CA MET A 20 17.87 -13.57 2.01
C MET A 20 16.84 -14.31 1.17
N ILE A 21 17.12 -15.54 0.74
CA ILE A 21 16.17 -16.31 -0.06
C ILE A 21 14.93 -16.65 0.78
N PRO A 22 15.02 -17.23 2.00
CA PRO A 22 13.85 -17.40 2.85
C PRO A 22 13.13 -16.10 3.18
N LEU A 23 13.89 -15.04 3.49
CA LEU A 23 13.31 -13.76 3.86
C LEU A 23 12.46 -13.18 2.73
N VAL A 24 12.99 -13.07 1.51
CA VAL A 24 12.32 -12.40 0.40
C VAL A 24 11.21 -13.27 -0.21
N PHE A 25 11.39 -14.59 -0.27
CA PHE A 25 10.43 -15.46 -0.96
C PHE A 25 9.33 -16.03 -0.07
N TYR A 26 9.52 -16.10 1.26
CA TYR A 26 8.54 -16.74 2.15
C TYR A 26 8.16 -15.90 3.37
N ILE A 27 9.04 -15.02 3.87
CA ILE A 27 8.72 -14.20 5.04
C ILE A 27 8.09 -12.87 4.63
N LEU A 28 8.77 -12.10 3.77
CA LEU A 28 8.39 -10.77 3.32
C LEU A 28 7.13 -10.70 2.43
N PRO A 29 6.76 -11.72 1.59
CA PRO A 29 5.58 -11.58 0.76
C PRO A 29 4.29 -11.54 1.59
N PHE A 30 4.21 -12.22 2.74
CA PHE A 30 2.99 -12.18 3.55
C PHE A 30 2.70 -10.79 4.14
N PRO A 31 3.65 -10.11 4.82
CA PRO A 31 3.47 -8.72 5.23
C PRO A 31 3.21 -7.77 4.07
N VAL A 32 3.90 -7.94 2.93
CA VAL A 32 3.67 -7.08 1.75
C VAL A 32 2.27 -7.26 1.21
N PHE A 33 1.79 -8.49 1.02
CA PHE A 33 0.43 -8.75 0.57
C PHE A 33 -0.60 -8.26 1.58
N ALA A 34 -0.34 -8.39 2.89
CA ALA A 34 -1.23 -7.85 3.92
C ALA A 34 -1.34 -6.33 3.85
N LEU A 35 -0.21 -5.62 3.71
CA LEU A 35 -0.19 -4.16 3.57
C LEU A 35 -0.91 -3.70 2.30
N VAL A 36 -0.62 -4.34 1.16
CA VAL A 36 -1.29 -4.03 -0.12
C VAL A 36 -2.78 -4.33 -0.03
N PHE A 37 -3.16 -5.45 0.59
CA PHE A 37 -4.56 -5.83 0.77
C PHE A 37 -5.33 -4.82 1.62
N LEU A 38 -4.75 -4.40 2.76
CA LEU A 38 -5.34 -3.36 3.60
C LEU A 38 -5.44 -2.02 2.87
N TRP A 39 -4.47 -1.69 2.01
CA TRP A 39 -4.52 -0.47 1.21
C TRP A 39 -5.62 -0.52 0.14
N ILE A 40 -5.79 -1.64 -0.56
CA ILE A 40 -6.85 -1.82 -1.59
C ILE A 40 -8.24 -1.81 -0.95
N GLN A 41 -8.41 -2.46 0.20
CA GLN A 41 -9.68 -2.49 0.91
C GLN A 41 -9.94 -1.25 1.77
N LYS A 42 -9.01 -0.30 1.82
CA LYS A 42 -9.25 0.97 2.51
C LYS A 42 -10.30 1.71 1.69
N GLU A 43 -11.56 1.63 2.12
CA GLU A 43 -12.61 2.51 1.62
C GLU A 43 -12.13 3.97 1.81
N ASP A 44 -12.27 4.78 0.78
CA ASP A 44 -11.96 6.22 0.79
C ASP A 44 -12.94 6.93 1.75
N GLY A 45 -12.70 6.79 3.05
CA GLY A 45 -13.27 7.65 4.06
C GLY A 45 -12.60 9.02 3.95
N ASP A 46 -13.44 10.02 3.64
CA ASP A 46 -13.20 11.47 3.57
C ASP A 46 -13.03 11.97 2.11
N ASP A 47 -13.90 12.78 1.50
CA ASP A 47 -14.95 13.64 2.02
C ASP A 47 -15.79 14.18 0.84
N GLU A 48 -17.07 13.82 0.76
CA GLU A 48 -18.08 14.75 0.24
C GLU A 48 -18.21 15.90 1.25
N ARG A 49 -17.19 16.76 1.38
CA ARG A 49 -17.31 18.01 2.12
C ARG A 49 -18.15 18.96 1.30
N SER A 50 -19.47 18.78 1.40
CA SER A 50 -20.52 19.80 1.33
C SER A 50 -20.12 21.12 0.67
N SER A 51 -19.82 21.13 -0.63
CA SER A 51 -19.78 22.38 -1.40
C SER A 51 -21.18 22.66 -1.94
N SER A 52 -22.15 22.81 -1.03
CA SER A 52 -23.55 23.14 -1.36
C SER A 52 -24.28 23.88 -0.24
N ALA A 53 -23.55 24.66 0.57
CA ALA A 53 -24.16 25.49 1.61
C ALA A 53 -23.71 26.96 1.59
N ASP A 54 -23.18 27.46 0.46
CA ASP A 54 -22.94 28.91 0.29
C ASP A 54 -23.55 29.44 -1.01
N ARG A 55 -24.87 29.30 -1.12
CA ARG A 55 -25.68 30.07 -2.07
C ARG A 55 -26.79 30.77 -1.30
N PRO A 56 -26.73 32.10 -1.08
CA PRO A 56 -27.91 32.83 -0.64
C PRO A 56 -28.97 32.76 -1.74
N MET A 57 -29.94 31.86 -1.56
CA MET A 57 -31.16 31.83 -2.36
C MET A 57 -32.13 32.89 -1.82
N GLY A 58 -32.34 33.95 -2.62
CA GLY A 58 -33.62 34.66 -2.70
C GLY A 58 -33.79 35.93 -1.88
N ASN A 59 -33.75 37.07 -2.57
CA ASN A 59 -34.86 38.03 -2.49
C ASN A 59 -35.12 38.63 -3.87
N VAL A 60 -35.90 37.91 -4.69
CA VAL A 60 -36.49 38.48 -5.92
C VAL A 60 -37.72 39.27 -5.51
N THR A 61 -37.53 40.49 -5.03
CA THR A 61 -38.63 41.45 -4.94
C THR A 61 -39.02 41.87 -6.35
N ASN A 62 -40.14 41.33 -6.82
CA ASN A 62 -40.90 41.84 -7.96
C ASN A 62 -41.12 43.35 -7.76
N ILE A 63 -40.49 44.19 -8.57
CA ILE A 63 -40.76 45.63 -8.62
C ILE A 63 -41.77 45.84 -9.74
N ASN A 64 -43.05 45.79 -9.39
CA ASN A 64 -44.11 46.35 -10.22
C ASN A 64 -44.43 47.74 -9.67
N PHE A 65 -43.98 48.79 -10.37
CA PHE A 65 -44.56 50.13 -10.36
C PHE A 65 -44.65 50.63 -11.80
#